data_AF-A0A317CQW5-F1
#
_entry.id   AF-A0A317CQW5-F1
#
_cell.length_a   1.000
_cell.length_b   1.000
_cell.length_c   1.000
_cell.angle_alpha   90.00
_cell.angle_beta   90.00
_cell.angle_gamma   90.00
#
_symmetry.space_group_name_H-M   'P 1'
#
loop_
_entity.id
_entity.type
_entity.pdbx_description
1 polymer ?
#
loop_
_entity_poly.entity_id
_entity_poly.type
_entity_poly.pdbx_seq_one_letter_code
_entity_poly.pdbx_strand_id
1 'polypeptide(L)' 'MSHANAALTPRARLRLAKLVVDQGWPVARAAERYDVSWQTAKRWADRYRLAGEAG' A
#
# COMPACT_ATOMS: atom_id res chain seq x y z
N MET A 1 -17.83 -2.85 -13.25
CA MET A 1 -17.27 -2.49 -11.93
C MET A 1 -16.20 -3.51 -11.60
N SER A 2 -14.96 -3.17 -11.93
CA SER A 2 -13.75 -3.99 -11.80
C SER A 2 -13.35 -4.18 -10.34
N HIS A 3 -12.80 -5.35 -10.04
CA HIS A 3 -12.58 -5.92 -8.71
C HIS A 3 -11.89 -5.00 -7.69
N ALA A 4 -12.68 -4.42 -6.78
CA ALA A 4 -12.20 -3.69 -5.59
C ALA A 4 -11.30 -4.53 -4.65
N ASN A 5 -11.17 -5.85 -4.90
CA ASN A 5 -10.54 -6.81 -4.00
C ASN A 5 -9.09 -7.20 -4.34
N ALA A 6 -8.54 -6.84 -5.51
CA ALA A 6 -7.18 -7.24 -5.87
C ALA A 6 -6.12 -6.62 -4.94
N ALA A 7 -6.31 -5.36 -4.52
CA ALA A 7 -5.43 -4.65 -3.61
C ALA A 7 -5.68 -4.95 -2.12
N LEU A 8 -6.81 -5.58 -1.77
CA LEU A 8 -7.19 -5.83 -0.37
C LEU A 8 -6.48 -7.04 0.26
N THR A 9 -5.78 -7.85 -0.54
CA THR A 9 -5.03 -8.99 0.01
C THR A 9 -3.92 -8.50 0.96
N PRO A 10 -3.68 -9.14 2.12
CA PRO A 10 -2.60 -8.74 3.03
C PRO A 10 -1.23 -8.66 2.34
N ARG A 11 -0.98 -9.54 1.36
CA ARG A 11 0.24 -9.54 0.56
C ARG A 11 0.38 -8.31 -0.34
N ALA A 12 -0.70 -7.88 -1.01
CA ALA A 12 -0.67 -6.67 -1.84
C ALA A 12 -0.43 -5.41 -0.99
N ARG A 13 -1.07 -5.33 0.18
CA ARG A 13 -0.86 -4.25 1.15
C ARG A 13 0.58 -4.16 1.62
N LEU A 14 1.18 -5.30 2.00
CA LEU A 14 2.57 -5.37 2.41
C LEU A 14 3.53 -4.94 1.28
N ARG A 15 3.31 -5.42 0.04
CA ARG A 15 4.13 -5.03 -1.10
C ARG A 15 4.03 -3.54 -1.42
N LEU A 16 2.83 -2.96 -1.35
CA LEU A 16 2.62 -1.52 -1.51
C LEU A 16 3.40 -0.75 -0.43
N ALA A 17 3.26 -1.16 0.82
CA ALA A 17 3.92 -0.48 1.93
C ALA A 17 5.45 -0.54 1.84
N LYS A 18 6.02 -1.69 1.47
CA LYS A 18 7.46 -1.85 1.21
C LYS A 18 7.96 -0.96 0.07
N LEU A 19 7.20 -0.82 -1.02
CA LEU A 19 7.56 0.10 -2.10
C LEU A 19 7.68 1.55 -1.59
N VAL A 20 6.72 2.00 -0.78
CA VAL A 20 6.71 3.37 -0.25
C VAL A 20 7.82 3.58 0.79
N VAL A 21 7.98 2.64 1.73
CA VAL A 21 8.84 2.81 2.91
C VAL A 21 10.28 2.40 2.63
N ASP A 22 10.48 1.22 2.04
CA ASP A 22 11.83 0.65 1.85
C ASP A 22 12.45 1.16 0.54
N GLN A 23 11.64 1.33 -0.51
CA GLN A 23 12.11 1.79 -1.82
C GLN A 23 11.88 3.29 -2.07
N GLY A 24 11.32 4.00 -1.08
CA GLY A 24 11.11 5.46 -1.15
C GLY A 24 10.13 5.92 -2.23
N TRP A 25 9.23 5.05 -2.71
CA TRP A 25 8.26 5.45 -3.74
C TRP A 25 7.30 6.52 -3.21
N PRO A 26 6.93 7.52 -4.05
CA PRO A 26 5.83 8.42 -3.74
C PRO A 26 4.53 7.65 -3.51
N VAL A 27 3.78 8.01 -2.46
CA VAL A 27 2.50 7.36 -2.10
C VAL A 27 1.50 7.41 -3.25
N ALA A 28 1.46 8.51 -4.01
CA ALA A 28 0.57 8.65 -5.17
C ALA A 28 0.87 7.62 -6.26
N ARG A 29 2.15 7.46 -6.62
CA ARG A 29 2.58 6.47 -7.60
C ARG A 29 2.28 5.04 -7.13
N ALA A 30 2.46 4.76 -5.84
CA ALA A 30 2.10 3.47 -5.27
C ALA A 30 0.58 3.24 -5.28
N ALA A 31 -0.22 4.27 -5.02
CA ALA A 31 -1.68 4.20 -5.04
C ALA A 31 -2.22 3.89 -6.44
N GLU A 32 -1.72 4.59 -7.46
CA GLU A 32 -2.06 4.36 -8.88
C GLU A 32 -1.72 2.93 -9.32
N ARG A 33 -0.53 2.44 -8.96
CA ARG A 33 -0.07 1.09 -9.35
C ARG A 33 -0.97 -0.03 -8.81
N TYR A 34 -1.55 0.17 -7.63
CA TYR A 34 -2.39 -0.82 -6.97
C TYR A 34 -3.88 -0.53 -7.10
N ASP A 35 -4.27 0.48 -7.89
CA ASP A 35 -5.66 0.91 -8.08
C ASP A 35 -6.38 1.19 -6.74
N VAL A 36 -5.69 1.89 -5.84
CA VAL A 36 -6.24 2.32 -4.54
C VAL A 36 -6.20 3.82 -4.40
N SER A 37 -7.03 4.37 -3.51
CA SER A 37 -6.94 5.78 -3.17
C SER A 37 -5.61 6.10 -2.48
N TRP A 38 -5.13 7.33 -2.69
CA TRP A 38 -3.92 7.83 -2.03
C TRP A 38 -3.98 7.67 -0.50
N GLN A 39 -5.14 7.95 0.10
CA GLN A 39 -5.34 7.82 1.55
C GLN A 39 -5.19 6.38 2.04
N THR A 40 -5.64 5.41 1.23
CA THR A 40 -5.50 3.97 1.53
C THR A 40 -4.04 3.55 1.48
N ALA A 41 -3.33 3.95 0.42
CA ALA A 41 -1.90 3.71 0.28
C ALA A 41 -1.09 4.32 1.44
N LYS A 42 -1.41 5.57 1.82
CA LYS A 42 -0.80 6.24 2.97
C LYS A 42 -1.02 5.46 4.26
N ARG A 43 -2.25 5.02 4.53
CA ARG A 43 -2.60 4.27 5.74
C ARG A 43 -1.79 2.98 5.86
N TRP A 44 -1.61 2.25 4.76
CA TRP A 44 -0.83 1.01 4.78
C TRP A 44 0.66 1.27 4.97
N ALA A 45 1.22 2.29 4.30
CA ALA A 45 2.61 2.69 4.50
C ALA A 45 2.87 3.13 5.96
N ASP A 46 1.99 3.95 6.54
CA ASP A 46 2.10 4.40 7.93
C ASP A 46 2.02 3.22 8.90
N ARG A 47 1.09 2.29 8.67
CA ARG A 47 0.97 1.10 9.51
C ARG A 47 2.21 0.21 9.43
N TYR A 48 2.78 0.03 8.24
CA TYR A 48 4.03 -0.71 8.07
C TYR A 48 5.22 -0.04 8.77
N ARG A 49 5.30 1.31 8.77
CA ARG A 49 6.32 2.04 9.56
C ARG A 49 6.20 1.79 11.07
N LEU A 50 4.98 1.61 11.57
CA LEU A 50 4.71 1.46 13.00
C LEU A 50 4.81 -0.01 13.47
N ALA A 51 4.34 -0.96 12.67
CA ALA A 51 4.19 -2.37 13.06
C ALA A 51 5.07 -3.34 12.25
N GLY A 52 5.84 -2.86 11.27
CA GLY A 52 6.61 -3.70 10.36
C GLY A 52 5.71 -4.64 9.54
N GLU A 53 6.18 -5.86 9.27
CA GLU A 53 5.44 -6.85 8.47
C GLU A 53 4.13 -7.34 9.10
N ALA A 54 3.87 -7.03 10.38
CA ALA A 54 2.65 -7.41 11.09
C ALA A 54 1.45 -6.45 10.86
N GLY A 55 1.64 -5.34 10.12
CA GLY A 55 0.62 -4.30 9.87
C GLY A 55 -0.41 -4.59 8.78
#